data_AF-A0A6N7IM62-F1
#
_entry.id   AF-A0A6N7IM62-F1
#
_cell.length_a   1.000
_cell.length_b   1.000
_cell.length_c   1.000
_cell.angle_alpha   90.00
_cell.angle_beta   90.00
_cell.angle_gamma   90.00
#
_symmetry.space_group_name_H-M   'P 1'
#
loop_
_entity.id
_entity.type
_entity.pdbx_description
1 polymer ?
#
loop_
_entity_poly.entity_id
_entity_poly.type
_entity_poly.pdbx_seq_one_letter_code
_entity_poly.pdbx_strand_id
1 'polypeptide(L)'
;MVKRLKRVLRNQKGFTLVELIVVVIILAILAAIMVPKLLPYTQQARVSQTEGNLATMKSIIEAYCVSNGQGHYPIAGNPTNAGAGAPSNPTSITQLGPGADIAMVLQTGGVQWKPGGGITDPWGMPYVYTTYWDSANNVIGYSIVSAGPNKTPGDTDDVFMSSNYSPQQGKVPTNVADGTAGATENSN
;
A
#
# COMPACT_ATOMS: atom_id res chain seq x y z
N MET A 1 -72.35 -4.00 -9.21
CA MET A 1 -71.30 -2.96 -9.06
C MET A 1 -69.92 -3.34 -9.63
N VAL A 2 -69.71 -4.53 -10.22
CA VAL A 2 -68.36 -5.04 -10.59
C VAL A 2 -67.87 -4.64 -12.01
N LYS A 3 -68.71 -4.03 -12.84
CA LYS A 3 -68.39 -3.75 -14.25
C LYS A 3 -67.30 -2.67 -14.47
N ARG A 4 -66.91 -1.90 -13.45
CA ARG A 4 -65.89 -0.84 -13.58
C ARG A 4 -64.43 -1.31 -13.35
N LEU A 5 -64.18 -2.42 -12.64
CA LEU A 5 -62.80 -2.90 -12.41
C LEU A 5 -62.15 -3.55 -13.66
N LYS A 6 -62.95 -4.16 -14.54
CA LYS A 6 -62.43 -4.85 -15.75
C LYS A 6 -61.84 -3.92 -16.82
N ARG A 7 -62.06 -2.60 -16.73
CA ARG A 7 -61.55 -1.63 -17.72
C ARG A 7 -60.10 -1.19 -17.43
N VAL A 8 -59.65 -1.25 -16.18
CA VAL A 8 -58.30 -0.79 -15.78
C VAL A 8 -57.22 -1.82 -16.14
N LEU A 9 -57.56 -3.12 -16.16
CA LEU A 9 -56.62 -4.21 -16.45
C LEU A 9 -56.36 -4.44 -17.96
N ARG A 10 -57.11 -3.79 -18.87
CA ARG A 10 -57.01 -4.01 -20.32
C ARG A 10 -56.02 -3.10 -21.05
N ASN A 11 -55.33 -2.22 -20.32
CA ASN A 11 -54.37 -1.24 -20.85
C ASN A 11 -52.93 -1.45 -20.35
N GLN A 12 -52.63 -2.59 -19.74
CA GLN A 12 -51.25 -2.98 -19.41
C GLN A 12 -50.56 -3.41 -20.72
N LYS A 13 -50.04 -2.44 -21.48
CA LYS A 13 -49.09 -2.73 -22.57
C LYS A 13 -47.81 -3.23 -21.92
N GLY A 14 -47.57 -4.54 -21.99
CA GLY A 14 -46.33 -5.15 -21.51
C GLY A 14 -45.13 -4.69 -22.34
N PHE A 15 -43.96 -4.71 -21.71
CA PHE A 15 -42.67 -4.45 -22.34
C PHE A 15 -42.47 -5.42 -23.52
N THR A 16 -42.07 -4.92 -24.69
CA THR A 16 -41.78 -5.81 -25.81
C THR A 16 -40.39 -6.45 -25.65
N LEU A 17 -40.21 -7.67 -26.17
CA LEU A 17 -38.91 -8.34 -26.17
C LEU A 17 -37.87 -7.51 -26.97
N VAL A 18 -38.33 -6.82 -28.02
CA VAL A 18 -37.50 -5.94 -28.85
C VAL A 18 -36.98 -4.73 -28.05
N GLU A 19 -37.81 -4.10 -27.22
CA GLU A 19 -37.36 -3.00 -26.34
C GLU A 19 -36.27 -3.46 -25.36
N LEU A 20 -36.42 -4.65 -24.79
CA LEU A 20 -35.40 -5.19 -23.90
C LEU A 20 -34.09 -5.49 -24.64
N ILE A 21 -34.16 -6.04 -25.86
CA ILE A 21 -32.98 -6.34 -26.69
C ILE A 21 -32.20 -5.08 -27.03
N VAL A 22 -32.87 -4.01 -27.48
CA VAL A 22 -32.20 -2.75 -27.83
C VAL A 22 -31.49 -2.16 -26.62
N VAL A 23 -32.10 -2.20 -25.43
CA VAL A 23 -31.50 -1.70 -24.20
C VAL A 23 -30.23 -2.48 -23.83
N VAL A 24 -30.28 -3.82 -23.83
CA VAL A 24 -29.09 -4.61 -23.48
C VAL A 24 -27.96 -4.47 -24.51
N ILE A 25 -28.29 -4.26 -25.79
CA ILE A 25 -27.28 -3.96 -26.83
C ILE A 25 -26.58 -2.64 -26.53
N ILE A 26 -27.33 -1.58 -26.20
CA ILE A 26 -26.73 -0.27 -25.85
C ILE A 26 -25.87 -0.41 -24.59
N LEU A 27 -26.35 -1.12 -23.56
CA LEU A 27 -25.57 -1.38 -22.34
C LEU A 27 -24.28 -2.17 -22.63
N ALA A 28 -24.32 -3.16 -23.53
CA ALA A 28 -23.15 -3.92 -23.93
C ALA A 28 -22.10 -3.04 -24.63
N ILE A 29 -22.54 -2.15 -25.54
CA ILE A 29 -21.65 -1.20 -26.22
C ILE A 29 -21.00 -0.23 -25.22
N LEU A 30 -21.79 0.32 -24.29
CA LEU A 30 -21.27 1.21 -23.25
C LEU A 30 -20.26 0.50 -22.34
N ALA A 31 -20.57 -0.72 -21.89
CA ALA A 31 -19.68 -1.51 -21.05
C ALA A 31 -18.36 -1.84 -21.77
N ALA A 32 -18.42 -2.20 -23.06
CA ALA A 32 -17.24 -2.55 -23.85
C ALA A 32 -16.21 -1.40 -23.93
N ILE A 33 -16.67 -0.15 -24.03
CA ILE A 33 -15.80 1.03 -24.10
C ILE A 33 -15.33 1.46 -22.71
N MET A 34 -16.15 1.25 -21.67
CA MET A 34 -15.88 1.74 -20.32
C MET A 34 -14.84 0.90 -19.56
N VAL A 35 -14.88 -0.43 -19.68
CA VAL A 35 -13.99 -1.35 -18.92
C VAL A 35 -12.48 -1.08 -19.14
N PRO A 36 -11.94 -1.00 -20.38
CA PRO A 36 -10.50 -0.80 -20.57
C PRO A 36 -10.02 0.55 -20.03
N LYS A 37 -10.89 1.57 -19.99
CA LYS A 37 -10.56 2.89 -19.47
C LYS A 37 -10.41 2.91 -17.95
N LEU A 38 -11.03 1.97 -17.21
CA LEU A 38 -11.01 1.95 -15.75
C LEU A 38 -9.70 1.39 -15.16
N LEU A 39 -9.05 0.46 -15.86
CA LEU A 39 -7.85 -0.23 -15.40
C LEU A 39 -6.72 0.72 -14.92
N PRO A 40 -6.26 1.73 -15.70
CA PRO A 40 -5.19 2.61 -15.25
C PRO A 40 -5.56 3.44 -14.01
N TYR A 41 -6.82 3.89 -13.90
CA TYR A 41 -7.28 4.63 -12.71
C TYR A 41 -7.22 3.79 -11.45
N THR A 42 -7.57 2.50 -11.54
CA THR A 42 -7.46 1.61 -10.39
C THR A 42 -6.02 1.38 -9.96
N GLN A 43 -5.07 1.33 -10.92
CA GLN A 43 -3.65 1.18 -10.59
C GLN A 43 -3.10 2.46 -9.96
N GLN A 44 -3.42 3.63 -10.51
CA GLN A 44 -3.01 4.91 -9.95
C GLN A 44 -3.58 5.13 -8.53
N ALA A 45 -4.83 4.74 -8.30
CA ALA A 45 -5.43 4.79 -6.97
C ALA A 45 -4.70 3.88 -5.97
N ARG A 46 -4.26 2.69 -6.38
CA ARG A 46 -3.46 1.78 -5.56
C ARG A 46 -2.07 2.35 -5.25
N VAL A 47 -1.40 2.96 -6.23
CA VAL A 47 -0.11 3.63 -6.01
C VAL A 47 -0.27 4.78 -5.01
N SER A 48 -1.27 5.65 -5.20
CA SER A 48 -1.56 6.76 -4.29
C SER A 48 -1.92 6.29 -2.88
N GLN A 49 -2.69 5.20 -2.75
CA GLN A 49 -2.97 4.57 -1.46
C GLN A 49 -1.67 4.05 -0.79
N THR A 50 -0.78 3.46 -1.58
CA THR A 50 0.51 2.94 -1.11
C THR A 50 1.40 4.07 -0.61
N GLU A 51 1.50 5.17 -1.36
CA GLU A 51 2.23 6.37 -0.96
C GLU A 51 1.66 6.98 0.33
N GLY A 52 0.34 7.05 0.48
CA GLY A 52 -0.30 7.53 1.70
C GLY A 52 -0.04 6.64 2.92
N ASN A 53 -0.09 5.32 2.74
CA ASN A 53 0.28 4.36 3.78
C ASN A 53 1.75 4.53 4.20
N LEU A 54 2.65 4.65 3.22
CA LEU A 54 4.07 4.90 3.45
C LEU A 54 4.31 6.22 4.19
N ALA A 55 3.65 7.30 3.80
CA ALA A 55 3.74 8.60 4.49
C ALA A 55 3.31 8.50 5.96
N THR A 56 2.24 7.75 6.23
CA THR A 56 1.76 7.50 7.59
C THR A 56 2.81 6.73 8.41
N MET A 57 3.40 5.68 7.84
CA MET A 57 4.47 4.92 8.49
C MET A 57 5.71 5.79 8.74
N LYS A 58 6.09 6.65 7.79
CA LYS A 58 7.21 7.61 7.94
C LYS A 58 7.01 8.48 9.17
N SER A 59 5.83 9.09 9.28
CA SER A 59 5.51 9.98 10.39
C SER A 59 5.61 9.28 11.75
N ILE A 60 5.14 8.03 11.85
CA ILE A 60 5.23 7.24 13.09
C ILE A 60 6.69 6.90 13.42
N ILE A 61 7.47 6.47 12.43
CA ILE A 61 8.89 6.12 12.61
C ILE A 61 9.70 7.33 13.04
N GLU A 62 9.48 8.49 12.40
CA GLU A 62 10.17 9.73 12.74
C GLU A 62 9.77 10.23 14.13
N ALA A 63 8.48 10.16 14.48
CA ALA A 63 8.02 10.49 15.82
C ALA A 63 8.68 9.60 16.88
N TYR A 64 8.80 8.29 16.61
CA TYR A 64 9.51 7.36 17.49
C TYR A 64 11.00 7.72 17.63
N CYS A 65 11.69 8.02 16.52
CA CYS A 65 13.12 8.37 16.53
C CYS A 65 13.42 9.54 17.48
N VAL A 66 12.55 10.56 17.47
CA VAL A 66 12.69 11.76 18.31
C VAL A 66 12.30 11.49 19.77
N SER A 67 11.26 10.70 20.03
CA SER A 67 10.67 10.56 21.38
C SER A 67 11.24 9.40 22.20
N ASN A 68 11.44 8.23 21.59
CA ASN A 68 11.79 6.98 22.27
C ASN A 68 13.09 6.35 21.76
N GLY A 69 13.44 6.61 20.50
CA GLY A 69 14.57 5.99 19.81
C GLY A 69 15.92 6.64 20.09
N GLN A 70 15.98 7.76 20.82
CA GLN A 70 17.22 8.51 21.11
C GLN A 70 18.01 8.90 19.85
N GLY A 71 17.32 9.25 18.76
CA GLY A 71 17.95 9.57 17.48
C GLY A 71 18.23 8.36 16.59
N HIS A 72 17.82 7.16 17.01
CA HIS A 72 17.91 5.95 16.21
C HIS A 72 16.54 5.48 15.71
N TYR A 73 16.52 4.99 14.47
CA TYR A 73 15.34 4.38 13.86
C TYR A 73 15.08 2.98 14.46
N PRO A 74 13.84 2.47 14.36
CA PRO A 74 13.53 1.12 14.84
C PRO A 74 14.31 0.06 14.06
N ILE A 75 14.52 -1.09 14.68
CA ILE A 75 15.21 -2.20 14.04
C ILE A 75 14.23 -3.03 13.20
N ALA A 76 14.75 -3.64 12.12
CA ALA A 76 14.01 -4.68 11.43
C ALA A 76 13.95 -5.94 12.31
N GLY A 77 12.75 -6.47 12.56
CA GLY A 77 12.58 -7.75 13.25
C GLY A 77 13.32 -8.89 12.54
N ASN A 78 13.81 -9.86 13.31
CA ASN A 78 14.69 -10.94 12.83
C ASN A 78 14.16 -11.64 11.55
N PRO A 79 14.97 -11.78 10.47
CA PRO A 79 14.57 -12.30 9.16
C PRO A 79 14.37 -13.82 9.05
N THR A 80 14.35 -14.61 10.13
CA THR A 80 14.39 -16.09 10.06
C THR A 80 13.14 -16.79 9.51
N ASN A 81 12.13 -16.06 9.03
CA ASN A 81 11.08 -16.59 8.15
C ASN A 81 11.27 -16.04 6.73
N ALA A 82 12.49 -16.21 6.21
CA ALA A 82 12.94 -15.75 4.91
C ALA A 82 12.25 -16.52 3.77
N GLY A 83 11.03 -16.07 3.45
CA GLY A 83 10.48 -16.08 2.11
C GLY A 83 10.00 -14.65 1.82
N ALA A 84 10.92 -13.79 1.39
CA ALA A 84 10.69 -12.38 1.05
C ALA A 84 10.10 -11.48 2.18
N GLY A 85 11.00 -10.94 3.02
CA GLY A 85 10.93 -9.52 3.42
C GLY A 85 9.80 -9.03 4.33
N ALA A 86 8.95 -9.87 4.90
CA ALA A 86 8.01 -9.41 5.91
C ALA A 86 8.73 -9.10 7.24
N PRO A 87 8.50 -7.95 7.89
CA PRO A 87 8.89 -7.76 9.27
C PRO A 87 8.19 -8.80 10.14
N SER A 88 8.98 -9.54 10.91
CA SER A 88 8.53 -10.72 11.66
C SER A 88 7.57 -10.36 12.79
N ASN A 89 6.84 -11.36 13.27
CA ASN A 89 5.98 -11.25 14.45
C ASN A 89 6.78 -10.62 15.61
N PRO A 90 6.24 -9.63 16.34
CA PRO A 90 6.97 -8.97 17.42
C PRO A 90 7.39 -10.02 18.45
N THR A 91 8.66 -10.41 18.41
CA THR A 91 9.19 -11.38 19.37
C THR A 91 9.60 -10.57 20.59
N SER A 92 8.63 -10.33 21.48
CA SER A 92 8.84 -10.05 22.90
C SER A 92 9.83 -8.90 23.24
N ILE A 93 9.63 -7.70 22.69
CA ILE A 93 10.13 -6.48 23.34
C ILE A 93 8.91 -5.68 23.81
N THR A 94 8.87 -5.44 25.11
CA THR A 94 7.69 -4.95 25.86
C THR A 94 7.70 -3.43 26.12
N GLN A 95 8.65 -2.67 25.55
CA GLN A 95 8.75 -1.24 25.85
C GLN A 95 9.32 -0.44 24.67
N LEU A 96 8.69 0.70 24.37
CA LEU A 96 9.21 1.71 23.45
C LEU A 96 10.49 2.33 24.05
N GLY A 97 11.64 1.92 23.52
CA GLY A 97 12.96 2.45 23.85
C GLY A 97 13.96 2.12 22.73
N PRO A 98 15.23 2.49 22.88
CA PRO A 98 16.26 2.22 21.88
C PRO A 98 16.28 0.74 21.45
N GLY A 99 16.29 0.49 20.16
CA GLY A 99 16.24 -0.88 19.62
C GLY A 99 14.84 -1.51 19.58
N ALA A 100 13.76 -0.72 19.70
CA ALA A 100 12.41 -1.22 19.47
C ALA A 100 12.23 -1.76 18.04
N ASP A 101 11.45 -2.84 17.94
CA ASP A 101 11.07 -3.44 16.67
C ASP A 101 10.07 -2.55 15.90
N ILE A 102 10.22 -2.50 14.57
CA ILE A 102 9.32 -1.75 13.68
C ILE A 102 7.85 -2.10 13.87
N ALA A 103 7.52 -3.36 14.14
CA ALA A 103 6.16 -3.83 14.37
C ALA A 103 5.53 -3.16 15.59
N MET A 104 6.30 -3.02 16.68
CA MET A 104 5.81 -2.39 17.92
C MET A 104 5.64 -0.87 17.73
N VAL A 105 6.58 -0.23 17.05
CA VAL A 105 6.54 1.21 16.76
C VAL A 105 5.30 1.54 15.92
N LEU A 106 5.07 0.80 14.84
CA LEU A 106 3.91 1.03 13.98
C LEU A 106 2.58 0.71 14.67
N GLN A 107 2.51 -0.35 15.48
CA GLN A 107 1.32 -0.68 16.26
C GLN A 107 0.98 0.39 17.30
N THR A 108 1.99 0.93 17.99
CA THR A 108 1.77 2.01 18.96
C THR A 108 1.32 3.29 18.28
N GLY A 109 1.80 3.54 17.06
CA GLY A 109 1.31 4.62 16.19
C GLY A 109 -0.09 4.37 15.58
N GLY A 110 -0.77 3.28 15.93
CA GLY A 110 -2.12 2.96 15.48
C GLY A 110 -2.22 2.13 14.20
N VAL A 111 -1.10 1.78 13.57
CA VAL A 111 -1.09 0.95 12.36
C VAL A 111 -1.25 -0.52 12.74
N GLN A 112 -2.33 -1.14 12.26
CA GLN A 112 -2.65 -2.53 12.58
C GLN A 112 -1.69 -3.49 11.89
N TRP A 113 -1.00 -4.31 12.69
CA TRP A 113 -0.12 -5.36 12.20
C TRP A 113 -0.90 -6.64 11.94
N LYS A 114 -0.76 -7.25 10.76
CA LYS A 114 -1.39 -8.55 10.49
C LYS A 114 -0.46 -9.70 10.91
N PRO A 115 -0.98 -10.71 11.62
CA PRO A 115 -0.24 -11.95 11.86
C PRO A 115 0.18 -12.60 10.54
N GLY A 116 1.42 -13.08 10.46
CA GLY A 116 1.92 -13.83 9.30
C GLY A 116 2.48 -12.98 8.14
N GLY A 117 2.73 -11.68 8.33
CA GLY A 117 3.39 -10.88 7.30
C GLY A 117 3.46 -9.37 7.51
N GLY A 118 2.85 -8.82 8.57
CA GLY A 118 2.88 -7.39 8.84
C GLY A 118 1.86 -6.60 8.02
N ILE A 119 2.22 -5.40 7.57
CA ILE A 119 1.32 -4.52 6.83
C ILE A 119 1.38 -4.91 5.34
N THR A 120 0.22 -5.05 4.71
CA THR A 120 0.11 -5.45 3.30
C THR A 120 -0.25 -4.28 2.41
N ASP A 121 0.38 -4.19 1.25
CA ASP A 121 0.08 -3.24 0.18
C ASP A 121 -1.24 -3.60 -0.55
N PRO A 122 -1.74 -2.72 -1.46
CA PRO A 122 -2.96 -2.97 -2.22
C PRO A 122 -2.90 -4.14 -3.21
N TRP A 123 -1.71 -4.71 -3.46
CA TRP A 123 -1.49 -5.89 -4.31
C TRP A 123 -1.37 -7.18 -3.50
N GLY A 124 -1.45 -7.06 -2.17
CA GLY A 124 -1.47 -8.15 -1.20
C GLY A 124 -0.10 -8.62 -0.76
N MET A 125 0.97 -7.89 -1.10
CA MET A 125 2.34 -8.18 -0.66
C MET A 125 2.64 -7.39 0.62
N PRO A 126 3.42 -7.95 1.55
CA PRO A 126 3.85 -7.20 2.73
C PRO A 126 4.84 -6.10 2.35
N TYR A 127 4.79 -4.98 3.07
CA TYR A 127 5.83 -3.97 2.98
C TYR A 127 7.14 -4.51 3.56
N VAL A 128 8.24 -4.23 2.87
CA VAL A 128 9.59 -4.63 3.30
C VAL A 128 10.27 -3.46 3.99
N TYR A 129 10.59 -3.62 5.27
CA TYR A 129 11.36 -2.64 6.04
C TYR A 129 12.83 -3.05 6.06
N THR A 130 13.71 -2.18 5.57
CA THR A 130 15.16 -2.38 5.58
C THR A 130 15.82 -1.27 6.37
N THR A 131 16.71 -1.63 7.29
CA THR A 131 17.53 -0.69 8.06
C THR A 131 18.94 -0.65 7.51
N TYR A 132 19.54 0.53 7.55
CA TYR A 132 20.94 0.75 7.18
C TYR A 132 21.76 1.07 8.43
N TRP A 133 22.95 0.50 8.50
CA TRP A 133 23.79 0.47 9.69
C TRP A 133 25.15 1.09 9.38
N ASP A 134 25.67 1.88 10.31
CA ASP A 134 27.05 2.35 10.25
C ASP A 134 28.05 1.29 10.76
N SER A 135 29.34 1.57 10.62
CA SER A 135 30.43 0.71 11.14
C SER A 135 30.46 0.57 12.66
N ALA A 136 29.69 1.38 13.39
CA ALA A 136 29.54 1.34 14.84
C ALA A 136 28.25 0.60 15.28
N ASN A 137 27.56 -0.07 14.35
CA ASN A 137 26.29 -0.79 14.55
C ASN A 137 25.12 0.09 14.99
N ASN A 138 25.10 1.37 14.61
CA ASN A 138 23.96 2.25 14.81
C ASN A 138 23.08 2.26 13.56
N VAL A 139 21.75 2.29 13.75
CA VAL A 139 20.80 2.47 12.64
C VAL A 139 20.84 3.94 12.20
N ILE A 140 21.34 4.20 11.00
CA ILE A 140 21.52 5.54 10.43
C ILE A 140 20.46 5.91 9.38
N GLY A 141 19.73 4.92 8.88
CA GLY A 141 18.69 5.12 7.89
C GLY A 141 17.77 3.92 7.78
N TYR A 142 16.68 4.09 7.04
CA TYR A 142 15.77 3.01 6.71
C TYR A 142 15.07 3.24 5.38
N SER A 143 14.54 2.18 4.80
CA SER A 143 13.63 2.21 3.66
C SER A 143 12.43 1.29 3.89
N ILE A 144 11.28 1.69 3.37
CA ILE A 144 10.10 0.82 3.25
C ILE A 144 9.74 0.70 1.78
N VAL A 145 9.56 -0.54 1.32
CA VAL A 145 9.27 -0.86 -0.09
C VAL A 145 8.00 -1.68 -0.19
N SER A 146 7.12 -1.33 -1.12
CA SER A 146 6.08 -2.20 -1.66
C SER A 146 6.53 -2.72 -3.00
N ALA A 147 6.36 -4.02 -3.21
CA ALA A 147 6.74 -4.75 -4.44
C ALA A 147 5.86 -4.42 -5.66
N GLY A 148 4.91 -3.50 -5.50
CA GLY A 148 4.07 -3.01 -6.58
C GLY A 148 3.17 -4.08 -7.25
N PRO A 149 2.65 -3.74 -8.45
CA PRO A 149 1.77 -4.60 -9.23
C PRO A 149 2.34 -5.98 -9.58
N ASN A 150 3.63 -6.08 -9.85
CA ASN A 150 4.26 -7.32 -10.30
C ASN A 150 4.70 -8.23 -9.14
N LYS A 151 4.58 -7.76 -7.89
CA LYS A 151 4.92 -8.48 -6.66
C LYS A 151 6.39 -8.90 -6.56
N THR A 152 7.26 -8.26 -7.33
CA THR A 152 8.68 -8.56 -7.42
C THR A 152 9.46 -7.35 -6.93
N PRO A 153 10.07 -7.39 -5.72
CA PRO A 153 10.83 -6.25 -5.23
C PRO A 153 12.10 -5.99 -6.04
N GLY A 154 12.50 -4.72 -6.12
CA GLY A 154 13.79 -4.25 -6.64
C GLY A 154 13.75 -3.66 -8.05
N ASP A 155 12.58 -3.32 -8.57
CA ASP A 155 12.40 -2.84 -9.93
C ASP A 155 11.75 -1.45 -9.99
N THR A 156 11.22 -1.08 -11.16
CA THR A 156 10.70 0.26 -11.44
C THR A 156 9.24 0.45 -11.04
N ASP A 157 8.47 -0.62 -10.80
CA ASP A 157 7.07 -0.50 -10.41
C ASP A 157 6.84 -0.55 -8.89
N ASP A 158 7.89 -0.84 -8.14
CA ASP A 158 7.97 -0.63 -6.70
C ASP A 158 7.53 0.77 -6.28
N VAL A 159 6.97 0.87 -5.08
CA VAL A 159 6.73 2.14 -4.41
C VAL A 159 7.50 2.12 -3.11
N PHE A 160 8.37 3.11 -2.93
CA PHE A 160 9.26 3.14 -1.79
C PHE A 160 9.27 4.49 -1.11
N MET A 161 9.75 4.47 0.13
CA MET A 161 10.13 5.66 0.88
C MET A 161 11.37 5.35 1.69
N SER A 162 12.05 6.38 2.18
CA SER A 162 13.15 6.21 3.11
C SER A 162 13.21 7.34 4.14
N SER A 163 14.21 7.31 5.01
CA SER A 163 14.54 8.44 5.88
C SER A 163 14.66 9.75 5.09
N ASN A 164 15.19 9.70 3.87
CA ASN A 164 15.54 10.89 3.09
C ASN A 164 14.68 11.13 1.85
N TYR A 165 13.88 10.15 1.46
CA TYR A 165 13.00 10.24 0.29
C TYR A 165 11.54 10.10 0.73
N SER A 166 10.71 11.05 0.29
CA SER A 166 9.26 10.92 0.37
C SER A 166 8.77 9.69 -0.41
N PRO A 167 7.57 9.17 -0.10
CA PRO A 167 6.98 8.09 -0.86
C PRO A 167 6.91 8.43 -2.35
N GLN A 168 7.46 7.55 -3.19
CA GLN A 168 7.49 7.71 -4.64
C GLN A 168 7.59 6.34 -5.32
N GLN A 169 7.19 6.30 -6.58
CA GLN A 169 7.34 5.11 -7.42
C GLN A 169 8.77 5.02 -7.97
N GLY A 170 9.32 3.81 -7.98
CA GLY A 170 10.62 3.48 -8.56
C GLY A 170 11.44 2.56 -7.67
N LYS A 171 12.70 2.41 -8.03
CA LYS A 171 13.66 1.60 -7.27
C LYS A 171 14.28 2.41 -6.14
N VAL A 172 14.46 1.78 -4.97
CA VAL A 172 15.22 2.38 -3.87
C VAL A 172 16.66 2.67 -4.33
N PRO A 173 17.13 3.93 -4.23
CA PRO A 173 18.51 4.28 -4.52
C PRO A 173 19.50 3.56 -3.61
N THR A 174 20.72 3.33 -4.11
CA THR A 174 21.76 2.64 -3.32
C THR A 174 22.37 3.54 -2.23
N ASN A 175 22.24 4.86 -2.37
CA ASN A 175 22.80 5.86 -1.45
C ASN A 175 22.02 6.03 -0.13
N VAL A 176 20.84 5.39 0.00
CA VAL A 176 20.03 5.49 1.23
C VAL A 176 20.78 4.94 2.45
N ALA A 177 21.79 4.10 2.22
CA ALA A 177 22.65 3.51 3.24
C ALA A 177 23.67 4.45 3.90
N ASP A 178 24.00 5.59 3.28
CA ASP A 178 25.07 6.50 3.74
C ASP A 178 24.55 7.61 4.67
N GLY A 179 23.23 7.84 4.73
CA GLY A 179 22.69 9.00 5.46
C GLY A 179 23.01 10.35 4.80
N THR A 180 23.90 10.40 3.79
CA THR A 180 24.17 11.58 2.96
C THR A 180 23.13 11.72 1.86
N ALA A 181 21.92 12.16 2.21
CA ALA A 181 20.96 12.56 1.18
C ALA A 181 21.23 13.99 0.71
N GLY A 182 21.78 14.07 -0.49
CA GLY A 182 21.90 15.32 -1.22
C GLY A 182 22.57 15.07 -2.56
N ALA A 183 21.76 15.06 -3.63
CA ALA A 183 22.19 15.08 -5.02
C ALA A 183 23.00 13.87 -5.51
N THR A 184 22.31 12.93 -6.17
CA THR A 184 22.71 12.32 -7.46
C THR A 184 21.80 11.12 -7.65
N GLU A 185 20.87 11.24 -8.59
CA GLU A 185 20.13 10.19 -9.31
C GLU A 185 18.83 10.81 -9.85
N ASN A 186 18.97 11.97 -10.51
CA ASN A 186 18.03 12.38 -11.53
C ASN A 186 18.85 12.41 -12.82
N SER A 187 19.03 11.23 -13.40
CA SER A 187 19.72 11.03 -14.67
C SER A 187 18.92 10.03 -15.48
N ASN A 188 17.82 10.53 -16.02
CA ASN A 188 17.34 10.20 -17.38
C ASN A 188 16.64 11.44 -17.94
#